data_AF-A0A7S2GCB6-F1
#
_entry.id   AF-A0A7S2GCB6-F1
#
_cell.length_a   1.000
_cell.length_b   1.000
_cell.length_c   1.000
_cell.angle_alpha   90.00
_cell.angle_beta   90.00
_cell.angle_gamma   90.00
#
_symmetry.space_group_name_H-M   'P 1'
#
loop_
_entity.id
_entity.type
_entity.pdbx_description
1 polymer ?
#
loop_
_entity_poly.entity_id
_entity_poly.type
_entity_poly.pdbx_seq_one_letter_code
_entity_poly.pdbx_strand_id
1 'polypeptide(L)'
;MDAPATFGTAEDDLHWLNVKDTPGFVMASIAWLLVFYCDFVVTYMCLYYSWSYALIIVYNVLVVLSLWSHLKTMLTDPGAVPRAARPLASARDAGIPETICGRCDAYKPPRSHHCRICNRCIIRMDHHCPWMNNCIGALNQKHFVLFLIYTWGQCTFALTLLIVRLSECDGTISECLPSE
;
A
#
# COMPACT_ATOMS: atom_id res chain seq x y z
N MET A 1 30.61 14.38 -5.36
CA MET A 1 29.54 15.26 -5.89
C MET A 1 28.26 14.51 -5.67
N ASP A 2 27.56 14.81 -4.59
CA ASP A 2 26.32 14.13 -4.25
C ASP A 2 25.27 14.55 -5.27
N ALA A 3 24.68 13.58 -5.98
CA ALA A 3 23.58 13.85 -6.89
C ALA A 3 22.45 14.53 -6.09
N PRO A 4 21.78 15.57 -6.64
CA PRO A 4 20.61 16.14 -5.98
C PRO A 4 19.58 15.04 -5.74
N ALA A 5 18.93 15.03 -4.59
CA ALA A 5 17.91 14.04 -4.27
C ALA A 5 16.75 14.11 -5.27
N THR A 6 16.64 13.12 -6.15
CA THR A 6 15.55 12.98 -7.13
C THR A 6 14.55 11.89 -6.72
N PHE A 7 13.33 12.04 -7.20
CA PHE A 7 12.22 11.12 -7.00
C PHE A 7 11.86 10.46 -8.33
N GLY A 8 11.66 9.15 -8.32
CA GLY A 8 11.27 8.46 -9.53
C GLY A 8 11.40 6.95 -9.45
N THR A 9 11.51 6.34 -10.62
CA THR A 9 11.78 4.91 -10.80
C THR A 9 13.09 4.68 -11.57
N ALA A 10 13.93 5.72 -11.70
CA ALA A 10 15.25 5.60 -12.29
C ALA A 10 16.24 4.90 -11.33
N GLU A 11 17.47 4.65 -11.78
CA GLU A 11 18.48 3.97 -10.94
C GLU A 11 19.22 4.91 -10.01
N ASP A 12 19.29 6.17 -10.40
CA ASP A 12 19.93 7.28 -9.70
C ASP A 12 19.00 8.00 -8.72
N ASP A 13 17.70 7.69 -8.74
CA ASP A 13 16.73 8.24 -7.80
C ASP A 13 16.96 7.70 -6.38
N LEU A 14 17.09 8.61 -5.41
CA LEU A 14 17.26 8.25 -4.00
C LEU A 14 15.95 7.74 -3.37
N HIS A 15 14.82 8.24 -3.87
CA HIS A 15 13.51 7.94 -3.34
C HIS A 15 12.62 7.38 -4.43
N TRP A 16 11.98 6.26 -4.12
CA TRP A 16 11.06 5.63 -5.03
C TRP A 16 9.72 6.35 -5.02
N LEU A 17 9.30 6.90 -6.17
CA LEU A 17 7.96 7.41 -6.36
C LEU A 17 7.65 7.42 -7.86
N ASN A 18 6.59 6.73 -8.28
CA ASN A 18 6.26 6.71 -9.71
C ASN A 18 5.55 8.00 -10.14
N VAL A 19 6.33 9.04 -10.44
CA VAL A 19 5.82 10.37 -10.82
C VAL A 19 5.04 10.38 -12.13
N LYS A 20 5.14 9.33 -12.96
CA LYS A 20 4.48 9.22 -14.27
C LYS A 20 3.17 8.43 -14.23
N ASP A 21 2.83 7.82 -13.10
CA ASP A 21 1.60 7.05 -12.92
C ASP A 21 0.48 7.93 -12.35
N THR A 22 -0.11 8.77 -13.21
CA THR A 22 -1.23 9.65 -12.83
C THR A 22 -2.42 8.88 -12.22
N PRO A 23 -2.88 7.75 -12.80
CA PRO A 23 -3.91 6.93 -12.16
C PRO A 23 -3.48 6.46 -10.76
N GLY A 24 -2.21 6.06 -10.60
CA GLY A 24 -1.65 5.68 -9.30
C GLY A 24 -1.78 6.77 -8.24
N PHE A 25 -1.44 8.02 -8.56
CA PHE A 25 -1.61 9.14 -7.64
C PHE A 25 -3.07 9.39 -7.25
N VAL A 26 -3.97 9.36 -8.22
CA VAL A 26 -5.41 9.57 -7.97
C VAL A 26 -5.93 8.49 -7.02
N MET A 27 -5.64 7.22 -7.30
CA MET A 27 -6.11 6.09 -6.49
C MET A 27 -5.48 6.08 -5.09
N ALA A 28 -4.19 6.38 -4.96
CA ALA A 28 -3.54 6.53 -3.66
C ALA A 28 -4.14 7.68 -2.84
N SER A 29 -4.46 8.81 -3.48
CA SER A 29 -5.11 9.95 -2.81
C SER A 29 -6.51 9.59 -2.34
N ILE A 30 -7.28 8.87 -3.15
CA ILE A 30 -8.61 8.35 -2.77
C ILE A 30 -8.48 7.43 -1.54
N ALA A 31 -7.47 6.57 -1.46
CA ALA A 31 -7.27 5.71 -0.29
C ALA A 31 -7.10 6.52 1.01
N TRP A 32 -6.29 7.59 0.98
CA TRP A 32 -6.11 8.48 2.14
C TRP A 32 -7.40 9.20 2.51
N LEU A 33 -8.13 9.73 1.53
CA LEU A 33 -9.42 10.39 1.75
C LEU A 33 -10.44 9.43 2.39
N LEU A 34 -10.52 8.20 1.90
CA LEU A 34 -11.41 7.18 2.46
C LEU A 34 -11.03 6.82 3.90
N VAL A 35 -9.74 6.65 4.20
CA VAL A 35 -9.27 6.35 5.56
C VAL A 35 -9.60 7.49 6.53
N PHE A 36 -9.35 8.74 6.15
CA PHE A 36 -9.70 9.90 6.98
C PHE A 36 -11.22 10.08 7.13
N TYR A 37 -11.99 9.82 6.08
CA TYR A 37 -13.44 9.85 6.16
C TYR A 37 -13.97 8.78 7.14
N CYS A 38 -13.45 7.55 7.06
CA CYS A 38 -13.79 6.49 8.02
C CYS A 38 -13.42 6.87 9.46
N ASP A 39 -12.25 7.47 9.69
CA ASP A 39 -11.84 7.96 11.01
C ASP A 39 -12.75 9.06 11.55
N PHE A 40 -13.11 10.03 10.70
CA PHE A 40 -14.09 11.05 11.05
C PHE A 40 -15.43 10.44 11.45
N VAL A 41 -15.98 9.52 10.64
CA VAL A 41 -17.27 8.88 10.90
C VAL A 41 -17.23 8.06 12.20
N VAL A 42 -16.22 7.21 12.39
CA VAL A 42 -16.11 6.36 13.59
C VAL A 42 -15.92 7.22 14.84
N THR A 43 -15.07 8.24 14.78
CA THR A 43 -14.86 9.18 15.89
C THR A 43 -16.15 9.95 16.22
N TYR A 44 -16.85 10.46 15.21
CA TYR A 44 -18.13 11.14 15.38
C TYR A 44 -19.17 10.23 16.05
N MET A 45 -19.32 8.99 15.58
CA MET A 45 -20.25 8.03 16.17
C MET A 45 -19.91 7.72 17.63
N CYS A 46 -18.63 7.49 17.95
CA CYS A 46 -18.19 7.26 19.32
C CYS A 46 -18.53 8.45 20.23
N LEU A 47 -18.34 9.68 19.77
CA LEU A 47 -18.66 10.89 20.54
C LEU A 47 -20.18 11.10 20.67
N TYR A 48 -20.93 10.93 19.59
CA TYR A 48 -22.38 11.12 19.55
C TYR A 48 -23.10 10.17 20.50
N TYR A 49 -22.70 8.89 20.51
CA TYR A 49 -23.25 7.88 21.41
C TYR A 49 -22.55 7.80 22.77
N SER A 50 -21.62 8.72 23.06
CA SER A 50 -20.87 8.75 24.33
C SER A 50 -20.15 7.42 24.65
N TRP A 51 -19.69 6.70 23.62
CA TRP A 51 -18.86 5.51 23.78
C TRP A 51 -17.46 5.89 24.30
N SER A 52 -16.79 4.92 24.93
CA SER A 52 -15.49 5.14 25.58
C SER A 52 -14.43 5.75 24.65
N TYR A 53 -13.73 6.79 25.11
CA TYR A 53 -12.58 7.38 24.41
C TYR A 53 -11.46 6.37 24.09
N ALA A 54 -11.38 5.27 24.84
CA ALA A 54 -10.42 4.21 24.54
C ALA A 54 -10.65 3.58 23.15
N LEU A 55 -11.91 3.49 22.68
CA LEU A 55 -12.24 2.98 21.35
C LEU A 55 -11.72 3.92 20.26
N ILE A 56 -11.82 5.24 20.47
CA ILE A 56 -11.30 6.26 19.56
C ILE A 56 -9.77 6.13 19.46
N ILE A 57 -9.09 6.00 20.60
CA ILE A 57 -7.63 5.83 20.64
C ILE A 57 -7.19 4.56 19.90
N VAL A 58 -7.84 3.42 20.16
CA VAL A 58 -7.53 2.15 19.48
C VAL A 58 -7.74 2.27 17.97
N TYR A 59 -8.85 2.87 17.54
CA TYR A 59 -9.12 3.07 16.11
C TYR A 59 -8.07 3.99 15.46
N ASN A 60 -7.71 5.08 16.13
CA ASN A 60 -6.70 6.03 15.64
C ASN A 60 -5.30 5.40 15.55
N VAL A 61 -4.94 4.49 16.46
CA VAL A 61 -3.71 3.70 16.32
C VAL A 61 -3.75 2.85 15.05
N LEU A 62 -4.87 2.20 14.73
CA LEU A 62 -5.02 1.44 13.48
C LEU A 62 -4.91 2.34 12.25
N VAL A 63 -5.50 3.54 12.28
CA VAL A 63 -5.39 4.56 11.20
C VAL A 63 -3.93 4.95 10.97
N VAL A 64 -3.19 5.27 12.04
CA VAL A 64 -1.77 5.66 11.92
C VAL A 64 -0.95 4.50 11.34
N LEU A 65 -1.18 3.27 11.81
CA LEU A 65 -0.47 2.09 11.32
C LEU A 65 -0.80 1.77 9.86
N SER A 66 -2.05 1.92 9.43
CA SER A 66 -2.46 1.70 8.04
C SER A 66 -1.88 2.76 7.12
N LEU A 67 -2.00 4.05 7.45
CA LEU A 67 -1.42 5.15 6.66
C LEU A 67 0.11 5.07 6.58
N TRP A 68 0.78 4.72 7.69
CA TRP A 68 2.23 4.53 7.69
C TRP A 68 2.65 3.36 6.79
N SER A 69 1.94 2.23 6.89
CA SER A 69 2.23 1.05 6.05
C SER A 69 1.95 1.33 4.57
N HIS A 70 0.89 2.08 4.27
CA HIS A 70 0.56 2.55 2.93
C HIS A 70 1.68 3.44 2.38
N LEU A 71 2.09 4.47 3.11
CA LEU A 71 3.18 5.37 2.74
C LEU A 71 4.50 4.61 2.50
N LYS A 72 4.83 3.67 3.39
CA LYS A 72 5.99 2.80 3.23
C LYS A 72 5.88 1.93 1.97
N THR A 73 4.70 1.45 1.62
CA THR A 73 4.49 0.68 0.38
C THR A 73 4.68 1.56 -0.86
N MET A 74 4.13 2.78 -0.84
CA MET A 74 4.25 3.76 -1.94
C MET A 74 5.71 4.15 -2.20
N LEU A 75 6.45 4.48 -1.13
CA LEU A 75 7.76 5.14 -1.22
C LEU A 75 8.98 4.20 -1.14
N THR A 76 8.76 2.90 -0.99
CA THR A 76 9.84 1.92 -0.97
C THR A 76 10.02 1.32 -2.36
N ASP A 77 11.27 1.26 -2.84
CA ASP A 77 11.62 0.52 -4.05
C ASP A 77 11.09 -0.92 -3.92
N PRO A 78 10.22 -1.40 -4.83
CA PRO A 78 9.66 -2.73 -4.77
C PRO A 78 10.68 -3.86 -5.03
N GLY A 79 11.91 -3.52 -5.42
CA GLY A 79 12.96 -4.44 -5.81
C GLY A 79 13.27 -4.31 -7.30
N ALA A 80 13.47 -3.08 -7.78
CA ALA A 80 13.84 -2.81 -9.16
C ALA A 80 15.22 -3.41 -9.47
N VAL A 81 15.28 -4.14 -10.59
CA VAL A 81 16.52 -4.76 -11.07
C VAL A 81 17.41 -3.66 -11.65
N PRO A 82 18.68 -3.55 -11.23
CA PRO A 82 19.66 -2.67 -11.87
C PRO A 82 19.97 -3.15 -13.30
N ARG A 83 20.18 -2.25 -14.26
CA ARG A 83 20.52 -2.55 -15.66
C ARG A 83 21.85 -3.27 -15.78
N ALA A 84 22.78 -2.95 -14.89
CA ALA A 84 24.07 -3.63 -14.79
C ALA A 84 24.01 -4.99 -14.07
N ALA A 85 22.81 -5.47 -13.68
CA ALA A 85 22.66 -6.77 -13.04
C ALA A 85 23.24 -7.88 -13.90
N ARG A 86 23.92 -8.82 -13.25
CA ARG A 86 24.48 -10.01 -13.88
C ARG A 86 23.98 -11.26 -13.16
N PRO A 87 23.89 -12.40 -13.88
CA PRO A 87 23.57 -13.67 -13.25
C PRO A 87 24.62 -14.00 -12.18
N LEU A 88 24.15 -14.53 -11.04
CA LEU A 88 25.03 -15.01 -9.99
C LEU A 88 25.79 -16.26 -10.49
N ALA A 89 27.07 -16.40 -10.12
CA ALA A 89 27.87 -17.58 -10.46
C ALA A 89 27.17 -18.87 -10.02
N SER A 90 26.61 -18.88 -8.80
CA SER A 90 25.82 -20.00 -8.29
C SER A 90 24.56 -20.30 -9.11
N ALA A 91 23.91 -19.30 -9.70
CA ALA A 91 22.75 -19.51 -10.58
C ALA A 91 23.17 -20.15 -11.91
N ARG A 92 24.34 -19.75 -12.43
CA ARG A 92 24.94 -20.37 -13.63
C ARG A 92 25.36 -21.81 -13.35
N ASP A 93 26.01 -22.07 -12.23
CA ASP A 93 26.44 -23.42 -11.81
C ASP A 93 25.25 -24.35 -11.57
N ALA A 94 24.13 -23.81 -11.09
CA ALA A 94 22.86 -24.52 -10.96
C ALA A 94 22.08 -24.70 -12.28
N GLY A 95 22.64 -24.25 -13.42
CA GLY A 95 22.02 -24.38 -14.73
C GLY A 95 20.77 -23.52 -14.94
N ILE A 96 20.58 -22.46 -14.14
CA ILE A 96 19.43 -21.57 -14.28
C ILE A 96 19.60 -20.75 -15.56
N PRO A 97 18.63 -20.77 -16.50
CA PRO A 97 18.75 -20.04 -17.76
C PRO A 97 18.93 -18.54 -17.56
N GLU A 98 19.90 -17.96 -18.26
CA GLU A 98 20.10 -16.51 -18.31
C GLU A 98 19.08 -15.89 -19.26
N THR A 99 18.09 -15.19 -18.70
CA THR A 99 17.07 -14.49 -19.51
C THR A 99 17.35 -13.00 -19.57
N ILE A 100 17.09 -12.39 -20.73
CA ILE A 100 17.21 -10.94 -20.94
C ILE A 100 15.81 -10.35 -21.07
N CYS A 101 15.58 -9.19 -20.46
CA CYS A 101 14.36 -8.43 -20.69
C CYS A 101 14.47 -7.61 -21.97
N GLY A 102 13.68 -7.92 -23.00
CA GLY A 102 13.71 -7.17 -24.27
C GLY A 102 13.32 -5.69 -24.20
N ARG A 103 12.75 -5.20 -23.08
CA ARG A 103 12.49 -3.75 -22.87
C ARG A 103 13.57 -3.03 -22.09
N CYS A 104 14.21 -3.70 -21.13
CA CYS A 104 15.30 -3.12 -20.36
C CYS A 104 16.67 -3.34 -21.00
N ASP A 105 16.75 -4.25 -21.98
CA ASP A 105 17.98 -4.74 -22.60
C ASP A 105 19.04 -5.14 -21.57
N ALA A 106 18.58 -5.82 -20.51
CA ALA A 106 19.37 -6.16 -19.34
C ALA A 106 18.98 -7.55 -18.83
N TYR A 107 19.86 -8.13 -18.02
CA TYR A 107 19.59 -9.39 -17.34
C TYR A 107 18.27 -9.32 -16.55
N LYS A 108 17.46 -10.35 -16.71
CA LYS A 108 16.18 -10.55 -16.03
C LYS A 108 16.34 -11.71 -15.05
N PRO A 109 16.51 -11.43 -13.74
CA PRO A 109 16.59 -12.47 -12.71
C PRO A 109 15.37 -13.39 -12.72
N PRO A 110 15.49 -14.64 -12.27
CA PRO A 110 14.36 -15.54 -12.08
C PRO A 110 13.26 -14.90 -11.23
N ARG A 111 12.00 -15.17 -11.56
CA ARG A 111 10.81 -14.61 -10.89
C ARG A 111 10.71 -13.07 -10.92
N SER A 112 11.52 -12.39 -11.73
CA SER A 112 11.32 -10.97 -12.00
C SER A 112 10.38 -10.78 -13.20
N HIS A 113 9.63 -9.68 -13.21
CA HIS A 113 8.76 -9.31 -14.33
C HIS A 113 8.95 -7.84 -14.66
N HIS A 114 8.84 -7.49 -15.95
CA HIS A 114 8.92 -6.10 -16.37
C HIS A 114 7.56 -5.43 -16.20
N CYS A 115 7.50 -4.40 -15.36
CA CYS A 115 6.33 -3.54 -15.27
C CYS A 115 6.45 -2.39 -16.27
N ARG A 116 5.48 -2.27 -17.18
CA ARG A 116 5.42 -1.18 -18.18
C ARG A 116 5.25 0.20 -17.52
N ILE A 117 4.50 0.25 -16.41
CA ILE A 117 4.13 1.50 -15.73
C ILE A 117 5.34 2.06 -14.95
N CYS A 118 6.05 1.20 -14.21
CA CYS A 118 7.29 1.59 -13.53
C CYS A 118 8.49 1.68 -14.48
N ASN A 119 8.39 1.08 -15.68
CA ASN A 119 9.45 0.92 -16.68
C ASN A 119 10.73 0.26 -16.13
N ARG A 120 10.55 -0.73 -15.25
CA ARG A 120 11.62 -1.49 -14.59
C ARG A 120 11.25 -2.96 -14.50
N CYS A 121 12.25 -3.84 -14.52
CA CYS A 121 12.07 -5.21 -14.04
C CYS A 121 12.03 -5.19 -12.51
N ILE A 122 11.04 -5.85 -11.92
CA ILE A 122 10.85 -5.91 -10.47
C ILE A 122 11.07 -7.36 -10.01
N ILE A 123 11.90 -7.57 -8.99
CA ILE A 123 12.22 -8.88 -8.43
C ILE A 123 11.04 -9.39 -7.61
N ARG A 124 10.67 -10.66 -7.80
CA ARG A 124 9.47 -11.27 -7.21
C ARG A 124 8.25 -10.36 -7.34
N MET A 125 8.08 -9.80 -8.53
CA MET A 125 6.93 -8.95 -8.83
C MET A 125 5.65 -9.75 -8.62
N ASP A 126 4.76 -9.20 -7.80
CA ASP A 126 3.40 -9.69 -7.68
C ASP A 126 2.51 -8.96 -8.71
N HIS A 127 2.29 -7.66 -8.51
CA HIS A 127 1.51 -6.84 -9.43
C HIS A 127 1.88 -5.35 -9.36
N HIS A 128 1.40 -4.54 -10.31
CA HIS A 128 1.39 -3.08 -10.16
C HIS A 128 0.06 -2.66 -9.54
N CYS A 129 0.10 -2.00 -8.39
CA CYS A 129 -1.08 -1.62 -7.64
C CYS A 129 -1.35 -0.12 -7.79
N PRO A 130 -2.43 0.29 -8.49
CA PRO A 130 -2.78 1.72 -8.61
C PRO A 130 -3.02 2.36 -7.25
N TRP A 131 -3.61 1.64 -6.30
CA TRP A 131 -3.86 2.12 -4.93
C TRP A 131 -2.59 2.45 -4.14
N MET A 132 -1.43 1.95 -4.57
CA MET A 132 -0.14 2.19 -3.93
C MET A 132 0.77 3.08 -4.77
N ASN A 133 0.33 3.51 -5.96
CA ASN A 133 1.19 4.18 -6.95
C ASN A 133 2.55 3.47 -7.14
N ASN A 134 2.56 2.14 -7.05
CA ASN A 134 3.77 1.35 -7.01
C ASN A 134 3.53 -0.11 -7.41
N CYS A 135 4.58 -0.79 -7.87
CA CYS A 135 4.62 -2.24 -7.89
C CYS A 135 4.69 -2.81 -6.48
N ILE A 136 4.14 -4.00 -6.31
CA ILE A 136 4.34 -4.86 -5.14
C ILE A 136 5.38 -5.90 -5.53
N GLY A 137 6.49 -5.92 -4.81
CA GLY A 137 7.62 -6.79 -5.10
C GLY A 137 8.37 -7.21 -3.85
N ALA A 138 9.54 -7.81 -4.06
CA ALA A 138 10.36 -8.42 -3.03
C ALA A 138 10.62 -7.54 -1.79
N LEU A 139 10.72 -6.22 -1.96
CA LEU A 139 11.21 -5.31 -0.91
C LEU A 139 10.11 -4.50 -0.21
N ASN A 140 8.90 -4.40 -0.79
CA ASN A 140 7.79 -3.68 -0.18
C ASN A 140 6.55 -4.55 0.13
N GLN A 141 6.55 -5.83 -0.27
CA GLN A 141 5.42 -6.75 -0.02
C GLN A 141 5.02 -6.84 1.45
N LYS A 142 5.98 -6.79 2.40
CA LYS A 142 5.67 -6.78 3.84
C LYS A 142 4.82 -5.56 4.22
N HIS A 143 5.17 -4.37 3.74
CA HIS A 143 4.44 -3.14 4.02
C HIS A 143 3.02 -3.21 3.43
N PHE A 144 2.90 -3.75 2.22
CA PHE A 144 1.61 -3.95 1.56
C PHE A 144 0.71 -4.88 2.38
N VAL A 145 1.22 -6.02 2.84
CA VAL A 145 0.45 -6.96 3.67
C VAL A 145 0.05 -6.34 5.01
N LEU A 146 0.94 -5.58 5.66
CA LEU A 146 0.61 -4.85 6.89
C LEU A 146 -0.51 -3.83 6.66
N PHE A 147 -0.45 -3.06 5.56
CA PHE A 147 -1.53 -2.14 5.18
C PHE A 147 -2.89 -2.88 5.05
N LEU A 148 -2.90 -4.05 4.39
CA LEU A 148 -4.13 -4.84 4.25
C LEU A 148 -4.66 -5.34 5.61
N ILE A 149 -3.78 -5.80 6.50
CA ILE A 149 -4.16 -6.27 7.84
C ILE A 149 -4.76 -5.13 8.66
N TYR A 150 -4.12 -3.95 8.68
CA TYR A 150 -4.63 -2.81 9.44
C TYR A 150 -5.93 -2.27 8.87
N THR A 151 -6.06 -2.18 7.55
CA THR A 151 -7.31 -1.79 6.88
C THR A 151 -8.44 -2.78 7.18
N TRP A 152 -8.16 -4.09 7.13
CA TRP A 152 -9.12 -5.12 7.52
C TRP A 152 -9.55 -4.94 8.98
N GLY A 153 -8.61 -4.70 9.89
CA GLY A 153 -8.89 -4.40 11.29
C GLY A 153 -9.79 -3.17 11.48
N GLN A 154 -9.54 -2.09 10.72
CA GLN A 154 -10.41 -0.91 10.73
C GLN A 154 -11.84 -1.23 10.25
N CYS A 155 -11.98 -1.98 9.16
CA CYS A 155 -13.29 -2.38 8.64
C CYS A 155 -14.04 -3.27 9.64
N THR A 156 -13.38 -4.26 10.23
CA THR A 156 -13.98 -5.13 11.25
C THR A 156 -14.38 -4.33 12.48
N PHE A 157 -13.54 -3.40 12.95
CA PHE A 157 -13.84 -2.55 14.10
C PHE A 157 -15.09 -1.69 13.84
N ALA A 158 -15.14 -1.00 12.70
CA ALA A 158 -16.29 -0.17 12.32
C ALA A 158 -17.57 -1.01 12.16
N LEU A 159 -17.48 -2.20 11.56
CA LEU A 159 -18.59 -3.12 11.41
C LEU A 159 -19.10 -3.63 12.78
N THR A 160 -18.20 -3.96 13.70
CA THR A 160 -18.58 -4.39 15.06
C THR A 160 -19.32 -3.28 15.80
N LEU A 161 -18.81 -2.04 15.74
CA LEU A 161 -19.50 -0.90 16.35
C LEU A 161 -20.90 -0.69 15.75
N LEU A 162 -21.02 -0.79 14.43
CA LEU A 162 -22.32 -0.71 13.76
C LEU A 162 -23.27 -1.82 14.23
N ILE A 163 -22.81 -3.06 14.31
CA ILE A 163 -23.62 -4.20 14.77
C ILE A 163 -24.07 -4.00 16.23
N VAL A 164 -23.16 -3.56 17.13
CA VAL A 164 -23.48 -3.27 18.52
C VAL A 164 -24.59 -2.21 18.59
N ARG A 165 -24.44 -1.11 17.85
CA ARG A 165 -25.45 -0.05 17.83
C ARG A 165 -26.80 -0.54 17.34
N LEU A 166 -26.82 -1.33 16.27
CA LEU A 166 -28.05 -1.89 15.72
C LEU A 166 -28.70 -2.91 16.67
N SER A 167 -27.91 -3.62 17.49
CA SER A 167 -28.43 -4.60 18.46
C SER A 167 -29.05 -3.98 19.71
N GLU A 168 -28.66 -2.75 20.06
CA GLU A 168 -29.20 -2.00 21.20
C GLU A 168 -30.47 -1.21 20.85
N CYS A 169 -30.83 -1.18 19.56
CA CYS A 169 -32.05 -0.55 19.10
C CYS A 169 -33.23 -1.52 19.12
N ASP A 170 -34.21 -1.27 19.98
CA ASP A 170 -35.49 -1.99 19.98
C ASP A 170 -36.52 -1.43 18.95
N GLY A 171 -36.11 -0.45 18.13
CA GLY A 171 -36.98 0.34 17.24
C GLY A 171 -36.66 0.24 15.74
N THR A 172 -37.06 1.27 15.00
CA THR A 172 -36.80 1.36 13.55
C THR A 172 -35.35 1.79 13.28
N ILE A 173 -34.75 1.38 12.15
CA ILE A 173 -33.36 1.76 11.77
C ILE A 173 -33.12 3.28 11.83
N SER A 174 -34.16 4.09 11.57
CA SER A 174 -34.10 5.55 11.66
C SER A 174 -33.82 6.10 13.06
N GLU A 175 -34.09 5.34 14.13
CA GLU A 175 -33.76 5.73 15.51
C GLU A 175 -32.31 5.33 15.88
N CYS A 176 -31.68 4.46 15.09
CA CYS A 176 -30.35 3.92 15.34
C CYS A 176 -29.23 4.77 14.77
N LEU A 177 -29.56 5.66 13.85
CA LEU A 177 -28.62 6.53 13.17
C LEU A 177 -28.85 7.98 13.62
N PRO A 178 -27.79 8.81 13.63
CA PRO A 178 -27.95 10.23 13.87
C PRO A 178 -28.95 10.80 12.85
N SER A 179 -29.98 11.50 13.32
CA SER A 179 -30.91 12.22 12.44
C SER A 179 -30.16 13.34 11.73
N GLU A 180 -30.34 13.47 10.41
CA GLU A 180 -29.82 14.59 9.61
C GLU A 180 -30.30 15.96 10.13
#